data_AF-A0A8B7E1U0-F1
#
_entry.id   AF-A0A8B7E1U0-F1
#
_cell.length_a   1.000
_cell.length_b   1.000
_cell.length_c   1.000
_cell.angle_alpha   90.00
_cell.angle_beta   90.00
_cell.angle_gamma   90.00
#
_symmetry.space_group_name_H-M   'P 1'
#
loop_
_entity.id
_entity.type
_entity.pdbx_description
1 polymer ?
#
loop_
_entity_poly.entity_id
_entity_poly.type
_entity_poly.pdbx_seq_one_letter_code
_entity_poly.pdbx_strand_id
1 'polypeptide(L)'
;MNTNGGFFCSCKVGWTLGQDNASCVDVNECASSNPPCSLISGVCNNTNGSYFCSCNKGWMLSQDNATCVDVNECYENVTSCSDGGCITVDKQLRCPGK
;
A
#
# COMPACT_ATOMS: atom_id res chain seq x y z
N MET A 1 -33.93 0.96 5.21
CA MET A 1 -34.61 0.48 3.99
C MET A 1 -35.33 -0.79 4.39
N ASN A 2 -36.67 -0.81 4.31
CA ASN A 2 -37.49 -1.93 4.78
C ASN A 2 -37.98 -2.74 3.58
N THR A 3 -37.71 -4.05 3.58
CA THR A 3 -38.37 -5.03 2.72
C THR A 3 -38.71 -6.28 3.53
N ASN A 4 -39.90 -6.82 3.26
CA ASN A 4 -40.51 -8.01 3.87
C ASN A 4 -39.55 -9.16 4.20
N GLY A 5 -39.56 -9.61 5.46
CA GLY A 5 -39.47 -11.03 5.82
C GLY A 5 -38.14 -11.77 5.66
N GLY A 6 -37.02 -11.09 5.42
CA GLY A 6 -35.69 -11.71 5.42
C GLY A 6 -34.70 -10.84 6.17
N PHE A 7 -34.13 -11.34 7.27
CA PHE A 7 -32.95 -10.70 7.86
C PHE A 7 -31.79 -10.86 6.87
N PHE A 8 -31.51 -9.81 6.09
CA PHE A 8 -30.29 -9.76 5.28
C PHE A 8 -29.14 -9.38 6.20
N CYS A 9 -28.26 -10.33 6.48
CA CYS A 9 -26.97 -10.03 7.09
C CYS A 9 -26.11 -9.33 6.04
N SER A 10 -25.81 -8.04 6.24
CA SER A 10 -24.79 -7.34 5.47
C SER A 10 -23.50 -7.28 6.28
N CYS A 11 -22.39 -7.60 5.64
CA CYS A 11 -21.07 -7.45 6.24
C CYS A 11 -20.61 -5.98 6.17
N LYS A 12 -19.67 -5.62 7.05
CA LYS A 12 -19.03 -4.30 7.03
C LYS A 12 -18.19 -4.14 5.75
N VAL A 13 -17.88 -2.90 5.38
CA VAL A 13 -16.92 -2.63 4.29
C VAL A 13 -15.59 -3.34 4.58
N GLY A 14 -15.00 -3.98 3.57
CA GLY A 14 -13.81 -4.83 3.71
C GLY A 14 -14.12 -6.28 4.11
N TRP A 15 -15.40 -6.65 4.23
CA TRP A 15 -15.82 -8.01 4.61
C TRP A 15 -16.90 -8.53 3.66
N THR A 16 -16.92 -9.83 3.44
CA THR A 16 -17.91 -10.53 2.61
C THR A 16 -18.56 -11.68 3.38
N LEU A 17 -19.74 -12.11 2.94
CA LEU A 17 -20.41 -13.28 3.51
C LEU A 17 -19.57 -14.53 3.27
N GLY A 18 -19.29 -15.25 4.35
CA GLY A 18 -18.69 -16.57 4.32
C GLY A 18 -19.63 -17.60 3.67
N GLN A 19 -19.09 -18.78 3.37
CA GLN A 19 -19.85 -19.88 2.77
C GLN A 19 -21.02 -20.37 3.63
N ASP A 20 -20.99 -20.07 4.93
CA ASP A 20 -22.04 -20.37 5.89
C ASP A 20 -23.22 -19.38 5.84
N ASN A 21 -23.14 -18.34 4.99
CA ASN A 21 -24.11 -17.25 4.86
C ASN A 21 -24.45 -16.55 6.20
N ALA A 22 -23.57 -16.66 7.19
CA ALA A 22 -23.80 -16.16 8.55
C ALA A 22 -22.58 -15.42 9.09
N SER A 23 -21.37 -15.90 8.77
CA SER A 23 -20.13 -15.25 9.17
C SER A 23 -19.69 -14.22 8.14
N CYS A 24 -19.01 -13.18 8.61
CA CYS A 24 -18.29 -12.26 7.75
C CYS A 24 -16.82 -12.66 7.72
N VAL A 25 -16.28 -12.85 6.52
CA VAL A 25 -14.87 -13.10 6.28
C VAL A 25 -14.23 -11.86 5.67
N ASP A 26 -12.98 -11.61 6.03
CA ASP A 26 -12.20 -10.50 5.50
C ASP A 26 -12.01 -10.67 3.98
N VAL A 27 -12.17 -9.57 3.24
CA VAL A 27 -11.92 -9.55 1.80
C VAL A 27 -10.45 -9.27 1.60
N ASN A 28 -9.70 -10.22 1.04
CA ASN A 28 -8.31 -9.97 0.71
C ASN A 28 -8.18 -9.11 -0.56
N GLU A 29 -8.09 -7.79 -0.42
CA GLU A 29 -7.99 -6.89 -1.58
C GLU A 29 -6.67 -7.06 -2.35
N CYS A 30 -5.63 -7.59 -1.71
CA CYS A 30 -4.34 -7.88 -2.35
C CYS A 30 -4.40 -9.09 -3.29
N ALA A 31 -5.35 -10.00 -3.11
CA ALA A 31 -5.58 -11.15 -4.00
C ALA A 31 -6.49 -10.82 -5.19
N SER A 32 -6.95 -9.57 -5.31
CA SER A 32 -7.74 -9.10 -6.45
C SER A 32 -6.94 -9.14 -7.76
N SER A 33 -7.63 -9.32 -8.89
CA SER A 33 -7.00 -9.20 -10.22
C SER A 33 -6.46 -7.79 -10.49
N ASN A 34 -7.04 -6.79 -9.82
CA ASN A 34 -6.57 -5.40 -9.82
C ASN A 34 -6.35 -5.01 -8.36
N PRO A 35 -5.16 -5.31 -7.80
CA PRO A 35 -4.86 -4.94 -6.42
C PRO A 35 -4.77 -3.41 -6.31
N PRO A 36 -5.13 -2.85 -5.15
CA PRO A 36 -5.18 -1.41 -4.95
C PRO A 36 -3.81 -0.72 -4.93
N CYS A 37 -2.72 -1.48 -4.78
CA CYS A 37 -1.37 -0.96 -4.70
C CYS A 37 -0.63 -1.01 -6.04
N SER A 38 0.38 -0.16 -6.22
CA SER A 38 1.29 -0.22 -7.38
C SER A 38 1.91 -1.63 -7.54
N LEU A 39 1.67 -2.25 -8.70
CA LEU A 39 2.21 -3.59 -9.04
C LEU A 39 3.74 -3.61 -9.21
N ILE A 40 4.33 -2.47 -9.57
CA ILE A 40 5.75 -2.38 -9.95
C ILE A 40 6.61 -2.00 -8.75
N SER A 41 6.11 -1.09 -7.90
CA SER A 41 6.88 -0.43 -6.85
C SER A 41 6.25 -0.54 -5.46
N GLY A 42 5.06 -1.14 -5.36
CA GLY A 42 4.32 -1.32 -4.12
C GLY A 42 4.24 -2.78 -3.68
N VAL A 43 3.96 -2.95 -2.40
CA VAL A 43 3.69 -4.21 -1.71
C VAL A 43 2.35 -4.02 -0.99
N CYS A 44 1.38 -4.85 -1.36
CA CYS A 44 0.05 -4.86 -0.75
C CYS A 44 0.05 -5.74 0.51
N ASN A 45 -0.42 -5.20 1.63
CA ASN A 45 -0.56 -5.92 2.88
C ASN A 45 -2.04 -5.93 3.27
N ASN A 46 -2.61 -7.14 3.29
CA ASN A 46 -3.99 -7.34 3.72
C ASN A 46 -4.11 -7.30 5.25
N THR A 47 -5.16 -6.68 5.77
CA THR A 47 -5.45 -6.57 7.21
C THR A 47 -6.93 -6.83 7.47
N ASN A 48 -7.30 -7.19 8.69
CA ASN A 48 -8.71 -7.46 8.97
C ASN A 48 -9.59 -6.20 8.78
N GLY A 49 -10.40 -6.21 7.73
CA GLY A 49 -11.32 -5.17 7.31
C GLY A 49 -10.72 -4.07 6.45
N SER A 50 -9.46 -4.20 6.02
CA SER A 50 -8.79 -3.19 5.19
C SER A 50 -7.49 -3.70 4.58
N TYR A 51 -6.78 -2.84 3.87
CA TYR A 51 -5.44 -3.10 3.39
C TYR A 51 -4.59 -1.85 3.51
N PHE A 52 -3.28 -2.02 3.45
CA PHE A 52 -2.37 -0.90 3.27
C PHE A 52 -1.28 -1.23 2.25
N CYS A 53 -0.90 -0.21 1.48
CA CYS A 53 0.21 -0.30 0.55
C CYS A 53 1.49 0.18 1.23
N SER A 54 2.58 -0.54 0.98
CA SER A 54 3.93 -0.13 1.35
C SER A 54 4.79 -0.10 0.09
N CYS A 55 5.85 0.70 0.08
CA CYS A 55 6.68 0.86 -1.11
C CYS A 55 8.01 0.12 -0.97
N ASN A 56 8.52 -0.38 -2.10
CA ASN A 56 9.85 -0.97 -2.18
C ASN A 56 10.93 0.07 -1.81
N LYS A 57 12.11 -0.40 -1.43
CA LYS A 57 13.26 0.48 -1.13
C LYS A 57 13.53 1.43 -2.32
N GLY A 58 13.71 2.72 -2.03
CA GLY A 58 13.89 3.79 -3.03
C GLY A 58 12.58 4.41 -3.53
N TRP A 59 11.44 4.01 -2.98
CA TRP A 59 10.14 4.56 -3.33
C TRP A 59 9.38 5.02 -2.08
N MET A 60 8.56 6.07 -2.24
CA MET A 60 7.70 6.60 -1.19
C MET A 60 6.24 6.47 -1.57
N LEU A 61 5.41 6.22 -0.57
CA LEU A 61 3.97 6.17 -0.75
C LEU A 61 3.46 7.59 -1.03
N SER A 62 2.74 7.72 -2.12
CA SER A 62 2.08 8.95 -2.52
C SER A 62 0.89 9.26 -1.60
N GLN A 63 0.34 10.47 -1.71
CA GLN A 63 -0.81 10.93 -0.91
C GLN A 63 -2.10 10.12 -1.15
N ASP A 64 -2.14 9.33 -2.22
CA ASP A 64 -3.25 8.42 -2.53
C ASP A 64 -3.18 7.10 -1.76
N ASN A 65 -2.15 6.89 -0.94
CA ASN A 65 -1.88 5.65 -0.19
C ASN A 65 -1.82 4.38 -1.04
N ALA A 66 -1.61 4.51 -2.35
CA ALA A 66 -1.69 3.42 -3.32
C ALA A 66 -0.50 3.41 -4.29
N THR A 67 -0.08 4.59 -4.73
CA THR A 67 0.99 4.77 -5.70
C THR A 67 2.32 4.94 -4.97
N CYS A 68 3.36 4.31 -5.50
CA CYS A 68 4.72 4.50 -5.03
C CYS A 68 5.46 5.38 -6.04
N VAL A 69 5.98 6.52 -5.59
CA VAL A 69 6.75 7.47 -6.39
C VAL A 69 8.23 7.33 -6.07
N ASP A 70 9.07 7.50 -7.10
CA ASP A 70 10.52 7.42 -6.96
C ASP A 70 10.99 8.53 -6.01
N VAL A 71 11.76 8.16 -5.01
CA VAL A 71 12.32 9.12 -4.06
C VAL A 71 13.63 9.56 -4.64
N ASN A 72 13.80 10.87 -4.79
CA ASN A 72 15.14 11.38 -4.94
C ASN A 72 15.74 11.58 -3.54
N GLU A 73 16.49 10.59 -3.08
CA GLU A 73 17.04 10.58 -1.74
C GLU A 73 17.99 11.75 -1.48
N CYS A 74 18.53 12.39 -2.53
CA CYS A 74 19.32 13.60 -2.41
C CYS A 74 18.51 14.82 -1.97
N TYR A 75 17.20 14.88 -2.24
CA TYR A 75 16.32 15.96 -1.78
C TYR A 75 15.74 15.69 -0.38
N GLU A 76 15.48 14.42 -0.04
CA GLU A 76 14.96 14.04 1.28
C GLU A 76 16.06 14.01 2.37
N ASN A 77 17.31 13.69 1.99
CA ASN A 77 18.43 13.54 2.92
C ASN A 77 19.64 14.42 2.52
N VAL A 78 19.37 15.69 2.20
CA VAL A 78 20.39 16.70 1.83
C VAL A 78 21.55 16.76 2.83
N THR A 79 21.31 16.48 4.12
CA THR A 79 22.31 16.51 5.20
C THR A 79 23.19 15.26 5.31
N SER A 80 22.93 14.19 4.55
CA SER A 80 23.66 12.92 4.69
C SER A 80 25.03 12.89 4.02
N CYS A 81 25.25 13.70 2.98
CA CYS A 81 26.58 13.86 2.37
C CYS A 81 27.22 15.15 2.88
N SER A 82 28.22 15.01 3.75
CA SER A 82 29.04 16.12 4.24
C SER A 82 29.95 16.59 3.10
N ASP A 83 29.60 17.69 2.46
CA ASP A 83 30.39 18.43 1.45
C ASP A 83 30.74 17.74 0.11
N GLY A 84 30.47 16.43 -0.04
CA GLY A 84 30.55 15.71 -1.32
C GLY A 84 29.17 15.61 -1.97
N GLY A 85 29.00 16.08 -3.21
CA GLY A 85 27.70 16.10 -3.89
C GLY A 85 26.95 14.76 -3.84
N CYS A 86 25.62 14.79 -3.71
CA CYS A 86 24.81 13.58 -3.67
C CYS A 86 24.45 13.10 -5.09
N ILE A 87 24.57 11.78 -5.33
CA ILE A 87 24.07 11.14 -6.54
C ILE A 87 23.10 10.00 -6.17
N THR A 88 22.03 9.86 -6.94
CA THR A 88 21.12 8.70 -6.87
C THR A 88 21.62 7.62 -7.82
N VAL A 89 21.90 6.42 -7.28
CA VAL A 89 22.32 5.23 -8.06
C VAL A 89 21.48 4.05 -7.62
N ASP A 90 20.88 3.34 -8.57
CA ASP A 90 19.97 2.23 -8.30
C ASP A 90 18.88 2.55 -7.26
N LYS A 91 18.37 3.80 -7.29
CA LYS A 91 17.34 4.31 -6.36
C LYS A 91 17.79 4.26 -4.90
N GLN A 92 19.05 4.58 -4.68
CA GLN A 92 19.64 4.76 -3.36
C GLN A 92 20.57 5.97 -3.37
N LEU A 93 20.63 6.64 -2.21
CA LEU A 93 21.60 7.69 -1.94
C LEU A 93 23.02 7.13 -1.96
N ARG A 94 23.91 7.74 -2.76
CA ARG A 94 25.35 7.51 -2.69
C ARG A 94 26.09 8.84 -2.59
N CYS A 95 27.01 8.90 -1.63
CA CYS A 95 27.97 10.00 -1.52
C CYS A 95 29.30 9.56 -2.17
N PRO A 96 29.72 10.15 -3.29
CA PRO A 96 31.05 9.94 -3.84
C PRO A 96 32.09 10.50 -2.85
N GLY A 97 33.03 9.67 -2.41
CA GLY A 97 34.12 10.07 -1.51
C GLY A 97 33.91 9.74 -0.02
N LYS A 98 32.93 8.91 0.33
CA LYS A 98 32.83 8.24 1.63
C LYS A 98 33.03 6.73 1.50
#